data_AF-A0A0L6I374-F1
#
_entry.id   AF-A0A0L6I374-F1
#
_cell.length_a   1.000
_cell.length_b   1.000
_cell.length_c   1.000
_cell.angle_alpha   90.00
_cell.angle_beta   90.00
_cell.angle_gamma   90.00
#
_symmetry.space_group_name_H-M   'P 1'
#
loop_
_entity.id
_entity.type
_entity.pdbx_description
1 polymer ?
#
loop_
_entity_poly.entity_id
_entity_poly.type
_entity_poly.pdbx_seq_one_letter_code
_entity_poly.pdbx_strand_id
1 'polypeptide(L)'
;MRLAEALTARADLQRRVEQLRARITANARYQEGEEPAEDASALLVEAEEALEALRGLIGRINATNARLDLGVDGTMTDALAARDVLRWKHSVLADAAAAASGTAGFRQMRSELRQLSALPVAPLRVRADETARELRELDNRIQQANWTHDLEE
;
A
#
# COMPACT_ATOMS: atom_id res chain seq x y z
N MET A 1 -18.93 8.62 9.50
CA MET A 1 -18.36 7.38 8.93
C MET A 1 -17.12 7.05 9.73
N ARG A 2 -16.83 5.78 9.95
CA ARG A 2 -15.56 5.35 10.55
C ARG A 2 -14.41 5.66 9.59
N LEU A 3 -13.20 5.88 10.11
CA LEU A 3 -12.01 6.08 9.27
C LEU A 3 -11.76 4.87 8.34
N ALA A 4 -12.02 3.64 8.81
CA ALA A 4 -11.97 2.44 7.99
C ALA A 4 -12.95 2.47 6.80
N GLU A 5 -14.19 2.93 7.03
CA GLU A 5 -15.19 3.08 5.97
C GLU A 5 -14.75 4.14 4.94
N ALA A 6 -14.16 5.24 5.41
CA ALA A 6 -13.60 6.27 4.55
C ALA A 6 -12.47 5.74 3.65
N LEU A 7 -11.58 4.91 4.20
CA LEU A 7 -10.50 4.27 3.45
C LEU A 7 -11.04 3.33 2.37
N THR A 8 -12.07 2.55 2.69
CA THR A 8 -12.77 1.71 1.69
C THR A 8 -13.43 2.56 0.61
N ALA A 9 -14.19 3.60 0.99
CA ALA A 9 -14.86 4.49 0.05
C ALA A 9 -13.86 5.21 -0.88
N ARG A 10 -12.69 5.60 -0.36
CA ARG A 10 -11.59 6.14 -1.17
C ARG A 10 -11.11 5.13 -2.22
N ALA A 11 -10.89 3.87 -1.83
CA ALA A 11 -10.47 2.82 -2.75
C ALA A 11 -11.54 2.53 -3.82
N ASP A 12 -12.82 2.56 -3.44
CA ASP A 12 -13.95 2.37 -4.35
C ASP A 12 -14.05 3.50 -5.37
N LEU A 13 -13.90 4.75 -4.93
CA LEU A 13 -13.88 5.90 -5.84
C LEU A 13 -12.68 5.85 -6.80
N GLN A 14 -11.48 5.48 -6.33
CA GLN A 14 -10.33 5.31 -7.21
C GLN A 14 -10.59 4.24 -8.28
N ARG A 15 -11.20 3.11 -7.91
CA ARG A 15 -11.60 2.06 -8.87
C ARG A 15 -12.66 2.56 -9.85
N ARG A 16 -13.66 3.31 -9.39
CA ARG A 16 -14.69 3.90 -10.24
C ARG A 16 -14.09 4.89 -11.25
N VAL A 17 -13.17 5.75 -10.81
CA VAL A 17 -12.46 6.69 -11.69
C VAL A 17 -11.67 5.93 -12.77
N GLU A 18 -11.00 4.84 -12.42
CA GLU A 18 -10.28 4.00 -13.39
C GLU A 18 -11.23 3.38 -14.43
N GLN A 19 -12.38 2.88 -13.99
CA GLN A 19 -13.41 2.33 -14.87
C GLN A 19 -14.00 3.39 -15.81
N LEU A 20 -14.31 4.58 -15.28
CA LEU A 20 -14.81 5.70 -16.08
C LEU A 20 -13.75 6.13 -17.11
N ARG A 21 -12.48 6.23 -16.71
CA ARG A 21 -11.37 6.53 -17.62
C ARG A 21 -11.29 5.56 -18.80
N ALA A 22 -11.41 4.26 -18.52
CA ALA A 22 -11.41 3.24 -19.56
C ALA A 22 -12.62 3.38 -20.52
N ARG A 23 -13.83 3.59 -19.97
CA ARG A 23 -15.06 3.79 -20.76
C ARG A 23 -15.02 5.05 -21.61
N ILE A 24 -14.54 6.17 -21.07
CA ILE A 24 -14.33 7.42 -21.80
C ILE A 24 -13.38 7.18 -22.97
N THR A 25 -12.24 6.52 -22.73
CA THR A 25 -11.24 6.26 -23.77
C THR A 25 -11.80 5.39 -24.90
N ALA A 26 -12.62 4.39 -24.56
CA ALA A 26 -13.26 3.51 -25.52
C ALA A 26 -14.33 4.21 -26.39
N ASN A 27 -15.00 5.25 -25.86
CA ASN A 27 -16.08 5.96 -26.54
C ASN A 27 -15.67 7.35 -27.07
N ALA A 28 -14.41 7.75 -26.92
CA ALA A 28 -13.93 9.08 -27.32
C ALA A 28 -13.88 9.30 -28.83
N ARG A 29 -13.90 8.22 -29.63
CA ARG A 29 -13.89 8.25 -31.10
C ARG A 29 -14.72 7.08 -31.64
N TYR A 30 -15.44 7.32 -32.71
CA TYR A 30 -16.25 6.31 -33.42
C TYR A 30 -16.19 6.60 -34.93
N GLN A 31 -16.57 5.62 -35.75
CA GLN A 31 -16.52 5.78 -37.21
C GLN A 31 -17.73 6.57 -37.73
N GLU A 32 -17.59 7.20 -38.89
CA GLU A 32 -18.70 7.88 -39.55
C GLU A 32 -19.85 6.90 -39.84
N GLY A 33 -21.06 7.26 -39.40
CA GLY A 33 -22.25 6.41 -39.53
C GLY A 33 -22.44 5.40 -38.39
N GLU A 34 -21.54 5.34 -37.41
CA GLU A 34 -21.73 4.60 -36.16
C GLU A 34 -22.16 5.55 -35.03
N GLU A 35 -22.74 5.00 -33.96
CA GLU A 35 -22.92 5.69 -32.68
C GLU A 35 -21.99 5.05 -31.63
N PRO A 36 -21.36 5.85 -30.75
CA PRO A 36 -20.60 5.31 -29.65
C PRO A 36 -21.51 4.49 -28.73
N ALA A 37 -20.95 3.45 -28.09
CA ALA A 37 -21.73 2.59 -27.20
C ALA A 37 -22.24 3.33 -25.95
N GLU A 38 -21.55 4.40 -25.55
CA GLU A 38 -21.88 5.25 -24.42
C GLU A 38 -21.60 6.73 -24.73
N ASP A 39 -22.31 7.64 -24.06
CA ASP A 39 -22.05 9.08 -24.17
C ASP A 39 -20.77 9.46 -23.39
N ALA A 40 -19.68 9.70 -24.13
CA ALA A 40 -18.39 10.08 -23.56
C ALA A 40 -18.43 11.39 -22.77
N SER A 41 -19.34 12.32 -23.09
CA SER A 41 -19.49 13.59 -22.37
C SER A 41 -20.20 13.38 -21.03
N ALA A 42 -21.24 12.55 -20.99
CA ALA A 42 -21.90 12.15 -19.74
C ALA A 42 -20.93 11.39 -18.82
N LEU A 43 -20.13 10.46 -19.38
CA LEU A 43 -19.11 9.74 -18.63
C LEU A 43 -18.04 10.67 -18.03
N LEU A 44 -17.68 11.74 -18.75
CA LEU A 44 -16.72 12.73 -18.26
C LEU A 44 -17.27 13.50 -17.06
N VAL A 45 -18.55 13.91 -17.10
CA VAL A 45 -19.22 14.55 -15.96
C VAL A 45 -19.23 13.62 -14.74
N GLU A 46 -19.59 12.35 -14.92
CA GLU A 46 -19.53 11.36 -13.82
C GLU A 46 -18.11 11.21 -13.24
N ALA A 47 -17.09 11.28 -14.09
CA ALA A 47 -15.69 11.19 -13.66
C ALA A 47 -15.28 12.42 -12.83
N GLU A 48 -15.71 13.61 -13.21
CA GLU A 48 -15.47 14.85 -12.47
C GLU A 48 -16.13 14.81 -11.08
N GLU A 49 -17.39 14.35 -10.99
CA GLU A 49 -18.08 14.16 -9.71
C GLU A 49 -17.35 13.15 -8.80
N ALA A 50 -16.92 12.02 -9.37
CA ALA A 50 -16.19 11.00 -8.63
C ALA A 50 -14.82 11.51 -8.14
N LEU A 51 -14.13 12.31 -8.95
CA LEU A 51 -12.84 12.94 -8.61
C LEU A 51 -13.01 13.97 -7.49
N GLU A 52 -14.08 14.75 -7.51
CA GLU A 52 -14.37 15.74 -6.46
C GLU A 52 -14.65 15.05 -5.12
N ALA A 53 -15.49 14.01 -5.13
CA ALA A 53 -15.75 13.19 -3.94
C ALA A 53 -14.46 12.54 -3.41
N LEU A 54 -13.59 12.05 -4.31
CA LEU A 54 -12.30 11.46 -3.95
C LEU A 54 -11.38 12.50 -3.29
N ARG A 55 -11.32 13.72 -3.83
CA ARG A 55 -10.55 14.82 -3.23
C ARG A 55 -11.02 15.13 -1.81
N GLY A 56 -12.33 15.21 -1.61
CA GLY A 56 -12.93 15.45 -0.30
C GLY A 56 -12.53 14.38 0.74
N LEU A 57 -12.66 13.10 0.37
CA LEU A 57 -12.24 12.00 1.26
C LEU A 57 -10.74 12.02 1.57
N ILE A 58 -9.89 12.25 0.57
CA ILE A 58 -8.43 12.31 0.79
C ILE A 58 -8.08 13.41 1.80
N GLY A 59 -8.66 14.62 1.64
CA GLY A 59 -8.41 15.74 2.54
C GLY A 59 -8.78 15.41 3.98
N ARG A 60 -9.99 14.88 4.21
CA ARG A 60 -10.49 14.54 5.54
C ARG A 60 -9.71 13.40 6.20
N ILE A 61 -9.36 12.36 5.42
CA ILE A 61 -8.55 11.23 5.92
C ILE A 61 -7.18 11.74 6.38
N ASN A 62 -6.52 12.56 5.57
CA ASN A 62 -5.20 13.09 5.91
C ASN A 62 -5.27 13.99 7.16
N ALA A 63 -6.29 14.84 7.26
CA ALA A 63 -6.49 15.72 8.42
C ALA A 63 -6.75 14.91 9.70
N THR A 64 -7.61 13.88 9.62
CA THR A 64 -7.89 12.96 10.73
C THR A 64 -6.61 12.22 11.15
N ASN A 65 -5.85 11.67 10.20
CA ASN A 65 -4.61 10.94 10.48
C ASN A 65 -3.52 11.81 11.12
N ALA A 66 -3.49 13.11 10.79
CA ALA A 66 -2.51 14.03 11.34
C ALA A 66 -2.81 14.42 12.80
N ARG A 67 -4.06 14.29 13.25
CA ARG A 67 -4.50 14.64 14.60
C ARG A 67 -4.74 13.45 15.52
N LEU A 68 -5.08 12.30 14.95
CA LEU A 68 -5.41 11.10 15.70
C LEU A 68 -4.18 10.58 16.44
N ASP A 69 -4.20 10.69 17.77
CA ASP A 69 -3.13 10.24 18.66
C ASP A 69 -3.28 8.74 18.99
N LEU A 70 -2.22 7.97 18.75
CA LEU A 70 -2.10 6.53 19.05
C LEU A 70 -1.21 6.28 20.28
N GLY A 71 -0.93 7.30 21.08
CA GLY A 71 -0.16 7.21 22.32
C GLY A 71 1.33 7.02 22.04
N VAL A 72 1.87 5.83 22.36
CA VAL A 72 3.31 5.56 22.20
C VAL A 72 3.78 5.57 20.75
N ASP A 73 2.87 5.35 19.80
CA ASP A 73 3.17 5.35 18.37
C ASP A 73 3.09 6.77 17.73
N GLY A 74 2.76 7.80 18.53
CA GLY A 74 2.55 9.16 18.04
C GLY A 74 1.23 9.32 17.31
N THR A 75 1.17 10.20 16.32
CA THR A 75 -0.03 10.34 15.48
C THR A 75 -0.23 9.12 14.58
N MET A 76 -1.43 8.92 14.05
CA MET A 76 -1.67 7.92 13.01
C MET A 76 -0.72 8.11 11.82
N THR A 77 -0.34 9.34 11.48
CA THR A 77 0.65 9.61 10.43
C THR A 77 2.04 9.11 10.82
N ASP A 78 2.47 9.32 12.06
CA ASP A 78 3.75 8.80 12.58
C ASP A 78 3.76 7.27 12.58
N ALA A 79 2.67 6.64 13.02
CA ALA A 79 2.51 5.19 13.02
C ALA A 79 2.56 4.60 11.60
N LEU A 80 1.92 5.25 10.62
CA LEU A 80 1.98 4.83 9.21
C LEU A 80 3.41 4.92 8.66
N ALA A 81 4.15 5.99 8.98
CA ALA A 81 5.55 6.13 8.58
C ALA A 81 6.44 5.06 9.24
N ALA A 82 6.26 4.81 10.54
CA ALA A 82 6.98 3.77 11.27
C ALA A 82 6.72 2.38 10.67
N ARG A 83 5.47 2.07 10.34
CA ARG A 83 5.08 0.83 9.65
C ARG A 83 5.81 0.66 8.32
N ASP A 84 5.85 1.71 7.51
CA ASP A 84 6.47 1.65 6.18
C ASP A 84 7.99 1.41 6.30
N VAL A 85 8.65 2.02 7.29
CA VAL A 85 10.07 1.75 7.60
C VAL A 85 10.27 0.34 8.14
N LEU A 86 9.39 -0.16 9.00
CA LEU A 86 9.46 -1.54 9.52
C LEU A 86 9.32 -2.58 8.40
N ARG A 87 8.44 -2.34 7.42
CA ARG A 87 8.32 -3.18 6.22
C ARG A 87 9.63 -3.25 5.43
N TRP A 88 10.24 -2.10 5.17
CA TRP A 88 11.54 -2.05 4.50
C TRP A 88 12.64 -2.73 5.30
N LYS A 89 12.72 -2.46 6.61
CA LYS A 89 13.71 -3.07 7.51
C LYS A 89 13.57 -4.59 7.52
N HIS A 90 12.34 -5.11 7.59
CA HIS A 90 12.09 -6.55 7.52
C HIS A 90 12.54 -7.13 6.17
N SER A 91 12.15 -6.51 5.04
CA SER A 91 12.57 -6.95 3.70
C SER A 91 14.09 -7.02 3.59
N VAL A 92 14.79 -5.94 3.96
CA VAL A 92 16.26 -5.89 3.89
C VAL A 92 16.91 -7.00 4.73
N LEU A 93 16.42 -7.25 5.94
CA LEU A 93 16.97 -8.29 6.81
C LEU A 93 16.68 -9.70 6.26
N ALA A 94 15.45 -9.93 5.76
CA ALA A 94 15.05 -11.20 5.17
C ALA A 94 15.84 -11.51 3.90
N ASP A 95 15.96 -10.53 2.99
CA ASP A 95 16.70 -10.65 1.74
C ASP A 95 18.20 -10.85 2.00
N ALA A 96 18.78 -10.10 2.95
CA ALA A 96 20.16 -10.29 3.38
C ALA A 96 20.39 -11.70 3.95
N ALA A 97 19.48 -12.20 4.80
CA ALA A 97 19.57 -13.55 5.34
C ALA A 97 19.44 -14.62 4.25
N ALA A 98 18.55 -14.41 3.27
CA ALA A 98 18.35 -15.32 2.14
C ALA A 98 19.60 -15.37 1.25
N ALA A 99 20.13 -14.21 0.84
CA ALA A 99 21.34 -14.10 0.05
C ALA A 99 22.56 -14.70 0.77
N ALA A 100 22.69 -14.43 2.07
CA ALA A 100 23.77 -14.94 2.92
C ALA A 100 23.66 -16.45 3.21
N SER A 101 22.46 -17.03 3.10
CA SER A 101 22.25 -18.48 3.26
C SER A 101 22.79 -19.27 2.07
N GLY A 102 22.89 -18.63 0.90
CA GLY A 102 23.31 -19.23 -0.36
C GLY A 102 22.33 -20.29 -0.87
N THR A 103 21.96 -20.23 -2.15
CA THR A 103 21.60 -21.47 -2.86
C THR A 103 22.89 -22.25 -2.98
N ALA A 104 23.03 -23.32 -2.20
CA ALA A 104 24.12 -24.27 -2.37
C ALA A 104 23.97 -24.95 -3.74
N GLY A 105 24.41 -24.26 -4.81
CA GLY A 105 24.69 -24.90 -6.07
C GLY A 105 25.66 -26.03 -5.77
N PHE A 106 25.26 -27.25 -6.09
CA PHE A 106 26.13 -28.41 -6.02
C PHE A 106 27.40 -28.06 -6.80
N ARG A 107 28.56 -28.03 -6.13
CA ARG A 107 29.84 -27.85 -6.83
C ARG A 107 29.92 -28.92 -7.91
N GLN A 108 29.97 -28.49 -9.17
CA GLN A 108 30.04 -29.41 -10.29
C GLN A 108 31.49 -29.85 -10.54
N MET A 109 32.46 -29.01 -10.15
CA MET A 109 33.89 -29.25 -10.33
C MET A 109 34.69 -28.98 -9.04
N ARG A 110 35.73 -29.78 -8.78
CA ARG A 110 36.61 -29.63 -7.60
C ARG A 110 37.47 -28.36 -7.65
N SER A 111 37.61 -27.71 -8.80
CA SER A 111 38.36 -26.48 -9.03
C SER A 111 37.57 -25.19 -8.77
N GLU A 112 36.27 -25.26 -8.49
CA GLU A 112 35.46 -24.07 -8.20
C GLU A 112 35.78 -23.49 -6.82
N LEU A 113 36.01 -22.17 -6.78
CA LEU A 113 36.25 -21.43 -5.55
C LEU A 113 35.00 -21.41 -4.67
N ARG A 114 35.19 -21.61 -3.37
CA ARG A 114 34.11 -21.60 -2.38
C ARG A 114 33.55 -20.18 -2.21
N GLN A 115 32.24 -20.03 -2.35
CA GLN A 115 31.55 -18.83 -1.89
C GLN A 115 31.44 -18.85 -0.36
N LEU A 116 31.82 -17.75 0.27
CA LEU A 116 31.71 -17.54 1.71
C LEU A 116 30.66 -16.46 1.96
N SER A 117 29.86 -16.66 3.00
CA SER A 117 28.88 -15.66 3.40
C SER A 117 29.58 -14.49 4.09
N ALA A 118 29.27 -13.27 3.66
CA ALA A 118 29.78 -12.05 4.29
C ALA A 118 29.00 -11.67 5.56
N LEU A 119 27.84 -12.30 5.81
CA LEU A 119 26.93 -11.95 6.88
C LEU A 119 26.52 -13.18 7.71
N PRO A 120 26.42 -13.05 9.04
CA PRO A 120 25.96 -14.14 9.89
C PRO A 120 24.44 -14.33 9.73
N VAL A 121 24.03 -15.45 9.13
CA VAL A 121 22.63 -15.73 8.78
C VAL A 121 21.71 -15.82 10.00
N ALA A 122 22.10 -16.55 11.04
CA ALA A 122 21.23 -16.80 12.20
C ALA A 122 20.83 -15.50 12.93
N PRO A 123 21.76 -14.58 13.27
CA PRO A 123 21.40 -13.27 13.83
C PRO A 123 20.52 -12.42 12.92
N LEU A 124 20.70 -12.48 11.59
CA LEU A 124 19.84 -11.75 10.66
C LEU A 124 18.40 -12.26 10.69
N ARG A 125 18.20 -13.59 10.75
CA ARG A 125 16.87 -14.19 10.85
C ARG A 125 16.17 -13.79 12.15
N VAL A 126 16.87 -13.85 13.28
CA VAL A 126 16.31 -13.40 14.58
C VAL A 126 15.83 -11.95 14.50
N ARG A 127 16.65 -11.05 13.96
CA ARG A 127 16.27 -9.63 13.79
C ARG A 127 15.11 -9.45 12.81
N ALA A 128 15.04 -10.27 11.75
CA ALA A 128 13.94 -10.24 10.80
C ALA A 128 12.62 -10.66 11.48
N ASP A 129 12.65 -11.71 12.29
CA ASP A 129 11.50 -12.23 13.04
C ASP A 129 11.00 -11.23 14.09
N GLU A 130 11.92 -10.60 14.83
CA GLU A 130 11.61 -9.52 15.77
C GLU A 130 10.95 -8.33 15.06
N THR A 131 11.55 -7.88 13.95
CA THR A 131 10.98 -6.77 13.14
C THR A 131 9.60 -7.14 12.57
N ALA A 132 9.39 -8.39 12.16
CA ALA A 132 8.09 -8.87 11.69
C ALA A 132 7.03 -8.92 12.79
N ARG A 133 7.44 -9.20 14.04
CA ARG A 133 6.56 -9.13 15.20
C ARG A 133 6.17 -7.68 15.49
N GLU A 134 7.14 -6.77 15.59
CA GLU A 134 6.89 -5.33 15.79
C GLU A 134 5.93 -4.76 14.73
N LEU A 135 6.17 -5.11 13.46
CA LEU A 135 5.32 -4.69 12.34
C LEU A 135 3.87 -5.16 12.51
N ARG A 136 3.64 -6.43 12.89
CA ARG A 136 2.29 -6.97 13.10
C ARG A 136 1.57 -6.32 14.27
N GLU A 137 2.30 -6.07 15.37
CA GLU A 137 1.72 -5.40 16.54
C GLU A 137 1.29 -3.96 16.21
N LEU A 138 2.12 -3.20 15.48
CA LEU A 138 1.78 -1.86 15.02
C LEU A 138 0.62 -1.88 14.01
N ASP A 139 0.63 -2.79 13.03
CA ASP A 139 -0.44 -2.92 12.05
C ASP A 139 -1.79 -3.19 12.72
N ASN A 140 -1.82 -4.04 13.76
CA ASN A 140 -3.04 -4.30 14.53
C ASN A 140 -3.57 -3.04 15.22
N ARG A 141 -2.69 -2.23 15.83
CA ARG A 141 -3.10 -0.96 16.47
C ARG A 141 -3.62 0.06 15.46
N ILE A 142 -2.97 0.18 14.30
CA ILE A 142 -3.44 1.03 13.20
C ILE A 142 -4.84 0.59 12.73
N GLN A 143 -5.06 -0.72 12.52
CA GLN A 143 -6.37 -1.22 12.09
C GLN A 143 -7.44 -1.02 13.17
N GLN A 144 -7.12 -1.27 14.43
CA GLN A 144 -8.04 -0.99 15.53
C GLN A 144 -8.44 0.48 15.56
N ALA A 145 -7.48 1.40 15.41
CA ALA A 145 -7.73 2.83 15.37
C ALA A 145 -8.65 3.22 14.20
N ASN A 146 -8.41 2.67 13.00
CA ASN A 146 -9.26 2.90 11.83
C ASN A 146 -10.74 2.52 12.08
N TRP A 147 -11.00 1.45 12.85
CA TRP A 147 -12.36 0.99 13.14
C TRP A 147 -13.01 1.66 14.35
N THR A 148 -12.23 2.27 15.23
CA THR A 148 -12.73 2.85 16.49
C THR A 148 -12.89 4.37 16.44
N HIS A 149 -12.28 5.03 15.45
CA HIS A 149 -12.36 6.48 15.28
C HIS A 149 -13.19 6.87 14.07
N ASP A 150 -13.92 7.98 14.23
CA ASP A 150 -14.69 8.59 13.17
C ASP A 150 -13.81 9.47 12.29
N LEU A 151 -14.17 9.55 11.01
CA LEU A 151 -13.60 10.54 10.10
C LEU A 151 -14.14 11.92 10.48
N GLU A 152 -13.23 12.87 10.67
CA GLU A 152 -13.60 14.27 10.93
C GLU A 152 -14.40 14.85 9.75
N GLU A 153 -15.24 15.86 10.01
CA GLU A 153 -16.06 16.54 8.99
C GLU A 153 -15.21 17.31 7.97
#